data_AF-A0A9D4E8U7-F1
#
_entry.id   AF-A0A9D4E8U7-F1
#
_cell.length_a   1.000
_cell.length_b   1.000
_cell.length_c   1.000
_cell.angle_alpha   90.00
_cell.angle_beta   90.00
_cell.angle_gamma   90.00
#
_symmetry.space_group_name_H-M   'P 1'
#
loop_
_entity.id
_entity.type
_entity.pdbx_description
1 polymer ?
#
loop_
_entity_poly.entity_id
_entity_poly.type
_entity_poly.pdbx_seq_one_letter_code
_entity_poly.pdbx_strand_id
1 'polypeptide(L)' 'MISCLAVLKCALGHNGDRIFVTDRGNNKLLTLAKDGDVLFTFSDPDMQVSWNVHVSAAGHILVCGYES' A
#
# COMPACT_ATOMS: atom_id res chain seq x y z
N MET A 1 -5.94 15.93 1.29
CA MET A 1 -6.41 15.30 0.04
C MET A 1 -5.27 14.44 -0.48
N ILE A 2 -5.41 13.11 -0.43
CA ILE A 2 -4.39 12.19 -0.94
C ILE A 2 -4.47 12.25 -2.47
N SER A 3 -3.59 13.02 -3.11
CA SER A 3 -3.47 13.05 -4.57
C SER A 3 -2.66 11.84 -5.03
N CYS A 4 -3.31 10.69 -5.12
CA CYS A 4 -2.73 9.49 -5.71
C CYS A 4 -3.28 9.36 -7.14
N LEU A 5 -2.40 9.49 -8.14
CA LEU A 5 -2.78 9.49 -9.56
C LEU A 5 -3.19 8.10 -10.09
N ALA A 6 -3.03 7.03 -9.31
CA ALA A 6 -3.63 5.72 -9.59
C ALA A 6 -3.54 4.83 -8.34
N VAL A 7 -4.60 4.79 -7.51
CA VAL A 7 -4.74 3.71 -6.53
C VAL A 7 -5.09 2.45 -7.31
N LEU A 8 -4.09 1.61 -7.58
CA LEU A 8 -4.29 0.38 -8.36
C LEU A 8 -4.74 -0.80 -7.49
N LYS A 9 -4.39 -0.80 -6.20
CA LYS A 9 -4.73 -1.89 -5.27
C LYS A 9 -4.68 -1.44 -3.81
N CYS A 10 -5.60 -2.00 -3.02
CA CYS A 10 -5.55 -1.93 -1.57
C CYS A 10 -5.75 -3.32 -0.95
N ALA A 11 -5.22 -3.52 0.25
CA ALA A 11 -5.41 -4.74 1.04
C ALA A 11 -5.81 -4.39 2.47
N LEU A 12 -6.68 -5.22 3.06
CA LEU A 12 -7.09 -5.10 4.46
C LEU A 12 -6.15 -5.92 5.34
N GLY A 13 -5.73 -5.34 6.46
CA GLY A 13 -5.09 -6.09 7.53
C GLY A 13 -6.06 -7.10 8.14
N HIS A 14 -5.54 -8.18 8.72
CA HIS A 14 -6.35 -9.30 9.23
C HIS A 14 -7.41 -8.88 10.28
N ASN A 15 -7.14 -7.82 11.04
CA ASN A 15 -8.06 -7.31 12.06
C ASN A 15 -9.01 -6.22 11.52
N GLY A 16 -8.93 -5.87 10.23
CA GLY A 16 -9.75 -4.83 9.59
C GLY A 16 -9.44 -3.39 10.00
N ASP A 17 -8.57 -3.16 10.98
CA ASP A 17 -8.24 -1.80 11.46
C ASP A 17 -7.21 -1.06 10.60
N ARG A 18 -6.61 -1.74 9.61
CA ARG A 18 -5.58 -1.17 8.75
C ARG A 18 -5.87 -1.45 7.27
N ILE A 19 -5.65 -0.43 6.45
CA ILE A 19 -5.73 -0.51 5.00
C ILE A 19 -4.34 -0.23 4.44
N PHE A 20 -3.85 -1.09 3.57
CA PHE A 20 -2.58 -0.90 2.87
C PHE A 20 -2.85 -0.49 1.44
N VAL A 21 -2.21 0.58 0.98
CA VAL A 21 -2.43 1.16 -0.36
C VAL A 21 -1.10 1.36 -1.05
N THR A 22 -0.95 0.80 -2.25
CA THR A 22 0.19 1.09 -3.13
C THR A 22 -0.10 2.36 -3.91
N ASP A 23 0.67 3.41 -3.64
CA ASP A 23 0.68 4.66 -4.39
C ASP A 23 1.83 4.62 -5.39
N ARG A 24 1.55 3.99 -6.53
CA ARG A 24 2.53 3.77 -7.60
C ARG A 24 3.10 5.09 -8.13
N GLY A 25 2.27 6.11 -8.30
CA GLY A 25 2.70 7.40 -8.87
C GLY A 25 3.69 8.15 -7.98
N ASN A 26 3.77 7.78 -6.71
CA ASN A 26 4.64 8.41 -5.71
C ASN A 26 5.67 7.44 -5.11
N ASN A 27 5.75 6.20 -5.59
CA ASN A 27 6.62 5.14 -5.09
C ASN A 27 6.43 4.85 -3.59
N LYS A 28 5.16 4.80 -3.12
CA LYS A 28 4.84 4.65 -1.70
C LYS A 28 3.92 3.47 -1.42
N LEU A 29 4.08 2.93 -0.21
CA LEU A 29 3.06 2.14 0.46
C LEU A 29 2.52 2.94 1.64
N LEU A 30 1.22 3.22 1.61
CA LEU A 30 0.53 3.88 2.72
C LEU A 30 -0.13 2.82 3.59
N THR A 31 -0.01 2.98 4.89
CA THR A 31 -0.87 2.30 5.87
C THR A 31 -1.84 3.32 6.41
N LEU A 32 -3.12 3.08 6.20
CA LEU A 32 -4.21 3.90 6.68
C LEU A 32 -4.92 3.20 7.83
N ALA A 33 -5.48 3.98 8.75
CA ALA A 33 -6.53 3.53 9.64
C ALA A 33 -7.81 3.28 8.84
N LYS A 34 -8.76 2.57 9.44
CA LYS A 34 -10.05 2.25 8.81
C LYS A 34 -10.91 3.48 8.48
N ASP A 35 -10.66 4.61 9.13
CA ASP A 35 -11.28 5.92 8.85
C ASP A 35 -10.59 6.69 7.71
N GLY A 36 -9.47 6.17 7.19
CA GLY A 36 -8.71 6.76 6.10
C GLY A 36 -7.52 7.61 6.56
N ASP A 37 -7.29 7.77 7.86
CA ASP A 37 -6.15 8.52 8.37
C ASP A 37 -4.83 7.82 8.05
N VAL A 38 -3.84 8.57 7.57
CA VAL A 38 -2.51 8.02 7.29
C VAL A 38 -1.79 7.72 8.60
N LEU A 39 -1.57 6.43 8.89
CA LEU A 39 -0.81 5.98 10.05
C LEU A 39 0.69 5.90 9.74
N PHE A 40 1.04 5.33 8.59
CA PHE A 40 2.42 5.13 8.18
C PHE A 40 2.59 5.32 6.68
N THR A 41 3.78 5.75 6.28
CA THR A 41 4.21 5.81 4.88
C THR A 41 5.56 5.12 4.78
N PHE A 42 5.62 4.11 3.93
CA PHE A 42 6.87 3.52 3.47
C PHE A 42 7.12 4.00 2.04
N SER A 43 8.35 4.34 1.71
CA SER A 43 8.73 4.83 0.39
C SER A 43 10.07 4.25 0.02
N ASP A 44 10.16 3.74 -1.20
CA ASP A 44 11.36 3.12 -1.73
C ASP A 44 11.48 3.50 -3.22
N PRO A 45 12.65 3.97 -3.69
CA PRO A 45 12.87 4.28 -5.10
C PRO A 45 12.53 3.13 -6.05
N ASP A 46 12.68 1.88 -5.61
CA ASP A 46 12.46 0.68 -6.43
C ASP A 46 10.97 0.27 -6.46
N MET A 47 10.10 0.97 -5.74
CA MET A 47 8.64 0.75 -5.75
C MET A 47 7.88 1.43 -6.89
N GLN A 48 8.58 1.93 -7.93
CA GLN A 48 7.98 2.64 -9.09
C GLN A 48 6.89 1.87 -9.83
N VAL A 49 6.86 0.56 -9.60
CA VAL A 49 6.13 -0.42 -10.38
C VAL A 49 5.33 -1.36 -9.49
N SER A 50 5.16 -1.04 -8.20
CA SER A 50 4.31 -1.84 -7.32
C SER A 50 2.87 -1.83 -7.84
N TRP A 51 2.36 -3.00 -8.22
CA TRP A 51 1.00 -3.18 -8.77
C TRP A 51 0.04 -3.80 -7.76
N ASN A 52 0.57 -4.53 -6.79
CA ASN A 52 -0.26 -5.33 -5.91
C ASN A 52 0.29 -5.33 -4.49
N VAL A 53 -0.63 -5.42 -3.53
CA VAL A 53 -0.33 -5.61 -2.12
C VAL A 53 -1.22 -6.74 -1.59
N HIS A 54 -0.62 -7.66 -0.84
CA HIS A 54 -1.31 -8.75 -0.17
C HIS A 54 -0.91 -8.82 1.29
N VAL A 55 -1.85 -9.17 2.17
CA VAL A 55 -1.60 -9.39 3.59
C VAL A 55 -1.83 -10.86 3.88
N SER A 56 -0.78 -11.56 4.32
CA SER A 56 -0.88 -12.96 4.73
C SER A 56 -1.64 -13.11 6.06
N ALA A 57 -2.11 -14.32 6.36
CA ALA A 57 -2.79 -14.62 7.64
C ALA A 57 -1.89 -14.36 8.87
N ALA A 58 -0.57 -14.45 8.73
CA ALA A 58 0.39 -14.12 9.79
C ALA A 58 0.63 -12.60 9.95
N GLY A 59 0.02 -11.76 9.11
CA GLY A 59 0.17 -10.30 9.15
C GLY A 59 1.34 -9.75 8.33
N HIS A 60 2.09 -10.58 7.61
CA HIS A 60 3.11 -10.09 6.69
C HIS A 60 2.46 -9.36 5.50
N ILE A 61 3.05 -8.25 5.10
CA ILE A 61 2.64 -7.44 3.95
C ILE A 61 3.59 -7.76 2.80
N LEU A 62 3.04 -8.24 1.70
CA LEU A 62 3.76 -8.55 0.47
C LEU A 62 3.39 -7.48 -0.54
N VAL A 63 4.38 -6.77 -1.06
CA VAL A 63 4.21 -5.82 -2.16
C VAL A 63 4.89 -6.40 -3.38
N CYS A 64 4.16 -6.52 -4.48
CA CYS A 64 4.68 -7.03 -5.73
C CYS A 64 4.67 -5.91 -6.78
N GLY A 65 5.80 -5.76 -7.46
CA GLY A 65 5.95 -4.91 -8.63
C GLY A 65 6.53 -5.67 -9.81
N TYR A 66 6.69 -4.97 -10.93
CA TYR A 66 7.36 -5.47 -12.13
C TYR A 66 8.58 -4.61 -12.42
N GLU A 67 9.79 -5.14 -12.26
CA GLU A 67 10.97 -4.49 -12.85
C GLU A 67 10.96 -4.72 -14.37
N SER A 68 11.12 -3.62 -15.13
CA SER A 68 11.30 -3.66 -16.58
C SER A 68 12.76 -3.84 -16.97
#